data_AF-A0A1E4LJF3-F1
#
_entry.id   AF-A0A1E4LJF3-F1
#
_cell.length_a   1.000
_cell.length_b   1.000
_cell.length_c   1.000
_cell.angle_alpha   90.00
_cell.angle_beta   90.00
_cell.angle_gamma   90.00
#
_symmetry.space_group_name_H-M   'P 1'
#
loop_
_entity.id
_entity.type
_entity.pdbx_description
1 polymer ?
#
loop_
_entity_poly.entity_id
_entity_poly.type
_entity_poly.pdbx_seq_one_letter_code
_entity_poly.pdbx_strand_id
1 'polypeptide(L)' 'MPRFRTLDDADVAGRRVLVRVDLNVPVKDGKVTDATRIERVAGTIDELAGKGAR' A
#
# COMPACT_ATOMS: atom_id res chain seq x y z
N MET A 1 -7.91 -21.76 11.20
CA MET A 1 -7.21 -20.46 11.16
C MET A 1 -8.25 -19.35 11.21
N PRO A 2 -8.03 -18.24 11.91
CA PRO A 2 -8.96 -17.12 11.88
C PRO A 2 -8.99 -16.49 10.49
N ARG A 3 -10.18 -16.11 10.02
CA ARG A 3 -10.37 -15.39 8.76
C ARG A 3 -10.12 -13.91 9.01
N PHE A 4 -9.08 -13.36 8.41
CA PHE A 4 -8.83 -11.91 8.45
C PHE A 4 -9.75 -11.18 7.48
N ARG A 5 -10.13 -9.94 7.82
CA ARG A 5 -10.80 -9.04 6.87
C ARG A 5 -9.77 -8.58 5.84
N THR A 6 -10.20 -8.59 4.58
CA THR A 6 -9.42 -8.14 3.43
C THR A 6 -9.87 -6.75 2.99
N LEU A 7 -9.24 -6.19 1.96
CA LEU A 7 -9.65 -4.90 1.40
C LEU A 7 -11.03 -4.97 0.72
N ASP A 8 -11.47 -6.16 0.30
CA ASP A 8 -12.80 -6.38 -0.28
C ASP A 8 -13.91 -6.24 0.77
N ASP A 9 -13.58 -6.45 2.05
CA ASP A 9 -14.51 -6.34 3.17
C ASP A 9 -14.55 -4.92 3.78
N ALA A 10 -13.76 -3.98 3.27
CA ALA A 10 -13.50 -2.69 3.92
C ALA A 10 -14.22 -1.51 3.24
N ASP A 11 -15.09 -0.83 3.99
CA ASP A 11 -15.61 0.49 3.61
C ASP A 11 -14.63 1.60 4.02
N VAL A 12 -13.93 2.15 3.02
CA VAL A 12 -12.84 3.12 3.20
C VAL A 12 -13.15 4.49 2.59
N ALA A 13 -14.29 4.66 1.92
CA ALA A 13 -14.63 5.89 1.22
C ALA A 13 -14.71 7.07 2.18
N GLY A 14 -13.96 8.14 1.87
CA GLY A 14 -13.86 9.35 2.70
C GLY A 14 -13.10 9.17 4.02
N ARG A 15 -12.56 7.97 4.29
CA ARG A 15 -11.84 7.67 5.54
C ARG A 15 -10.35 7.83 5.36
N ARG A 16 -9.67 8.22 6.45
CA ARG A 16 -8.21 8.20 6.52
C ARG A 16 -7.73 6.78 6.79
N VAL A 17 -6.90 6.23 5.91
CA VAL A 17 -6.42 4.84 6.02
C VAL A 17 -4.92 4.80 6.31
N LEU A 18 -4.54 4.08 7.37
CA LEU A 18 -3.14 3.80 7.67
C LEU A 18 -2.69 2.54 6.94
N VAL A 19 -1.80 2.68 5.97
CA VAL A 19 -1.21 1.55 5.24
C VAL A 19 0.21 1.29 5.77
N ARG A 20 0.43 0.10 6.32
CA ARG A 20 1.76 -0.35 6.74
C ARG A 20 2.43 -1.08 5.59
N VAL A 21 3.57 -0.57 5.14
CA VAL A 21 4.25 -1.04 3.92
C VAL A 21 5.71 -1.41 4.20
N ASP A 22 6.27 -2.33 3.40
CA ASP A 22 7.72 -2.60 3.36
C ASP A 22 8.37 -1.76 2.27
N LEU A 23 9.06 -0.69 2.68
CA LEU A 23 9.84 0.20 1.80
C LEU A 23 11.34 0.07 2.04
N ASN A 24 11.80 -1.03 2.63
CA ASN A 24 13.23 -1.27 2.81
C ASN A 24 13.86 -1.65 1.45
N VAL A 25 14.17 -0.65 0.64
CA VAL A 25 14.74 -0.77 -0.71
C VAL A 25 16.22 -0.35 -0.74
N PRO A 26 17.03 -0.90 -1.65
CA PRO A 26 18.41 -0.46 -1.80
C PRO A 26 18.46 0.96 -2.39
N VAL A 27 19.30 1.79 -1.77
CA VAL A 27 19.55 3.19 -2.17
C VAL A 27 21.04 3.40 -2.35
N LYS A 28 21.42 4.03 -3.45
CA LYS A 28 22.80 4.45 -3.75
C LYS A 28 22.80 5.92 -4.19
N ASP A 29 23.68 6.72 -3.59
CA ASP A 29 23.81 8.15 -3.90
C ASP A 29 22.47 8.91 -3.83
N GLY A 30 21.64 8.56 -2.83
CA GLY A 30 20.31 9.15 -2.63
C GLY A 30 19.24 8.70 -3.64
N LYS A 31 19.53 7.74 -4.52
CA LYS A 31 18.60 7.21 -5.53
C LYS A 31 18.28 5.73 -5.26
N VAL A 32 17.01 5.36 -5.40
CA VAL A 32 16.57 3.96 -5.34
C VAL A 32 17.15 3.22 -6.54
N THR A 33 17.80 2.08 -6.31
CA THR A 33 18.38 1.26 -7.38
C THR A 33 17.53 0.05 -7.75
N ASP A 34 16.59 -0.33 -6.89
CA ASP A 34 15.57 -1.36 -7.16
C ASP A 34 14.23 -0.92 -6.53
N ALA A 35 13.24 -0.68 -7.39
CA ALA A 35 11.92 -0.18 -7.01
C ALA A 35 10.89 -1.30 -6.77
N THR A 36 11.27 -2.58 -6.88
CA THR A 36 10.32 -3.72 -6.85
C THR A 36 9.38 -3.69 -5.64
N ARG A 37 9.87 -3.32 -4.45
CA ARG A 37 9.01 -3.25 -3.24
C ARG A 37 8.03 -2.08 -3.28
N ILE A 38 8.44 -0.95 -3.85
CA ILE A 38 7.58 0.22 -4.03
C ILE A 38 6.45 -0.12 -5.02
N GLU A 39 6.81 -0.70 -6.17
CA GLU A 39 5.86 -1.07 -7.23
C GLU A 39 4.81 -2.07 -6.75
N ARG A 40 5.21 -3.08 -5.96
CA ARG A 40 4.27 -4.05 -5.37
C ARG A 40 3.26 -3.42 -4.41
N VAL A 41 3.67 -2.38 -3.69
CA VAL A 41 2.81 -1.65 -2.76
C VAL A 41 1.86 -0.70 -3.49
N ALA A 42 2.26 -0.18 -4.65
CA ALA A 42 1.49 0.79 -5.42
C ALA A 42 0.07 0.28 -5.73
N GLY A 43 -0.09 -0.99 -6.12
CA GLY A 43 -1.40 -1.56 -6.41
C GLY A 43 -2.40 -1.48 -5.24
N THR A 44 -1.93 -1.68 -4.01
CA THR A 44 -2.77 -1.54 -2.80
C THR A 44 -3.18 -0.07 -2.57
N ILE A 45 -2.26 0.87 -2.82
CA ILE A 45 -2.54 2.30 -2.68
C ILE A 45 -3.56 2.75 -3.72
N ASP A 46 -3.39 2.32 -4.98
CA ASP A 46 -4.29 2.65 -6.09
C ASP A 46 -5.71 2.10 -5.84
N GLU A 47 -5.82 0.88 -5.32
CA GLU A 47 -7.11 0.30 -4.95
C GLU A 47 -7.83 1.11 -3.86
N LEU A 48 -7.11 1.46 -2.79
CA LEU A 48 -7.65 2.27 -1.69
C LEU A 48 -8.06 3.67 -2.15
N ALA A 49 -7.23 4.32 -2.96
CA ALA A 49 -7.52 5.63 -3.54
C ALA A 49 -8.73 5.55 -4.49
N GLY A 50 -8.81 4.51 -5.33
CA GLY A 50 -9.96 4.24 -6.20
C GLY A 50 -11.26 4.00 -5.43
N LYS A 51 -11.17 3.39 -4.23
CA LYS A 51 -12.29 3.25 -3.27
C LYS A 51 -12.58 4.54 -2.48
N GLY A 52 -11.86 5.64 -2.73
CA GLY A 52 -12.11 6.95 -2.12
C GLY A 52 -11.47 7.17 -0.75
N ALA A 53 -10.50 6.35 -0.35
CA ALA A 53 -9.72 6.57 0.86
C ALA A 53 -8.85 7.84 0.77
N ARG A 54 -8.44 8.39 1.93
CA ARG A 54 -7.61 9.61 2.06
C ARG A 54 -6.42 9.42 3.01
#